data_AF-A0A523T308-F1
#
_entry.id   AF-A0A523T308-F1
#
_cell.length_a   1.000
_cell.length_b   1.000
_cell.length_c   1.000
_cell.angle_alpha   90.00
_cell.angle_beta   90.00
_cell.angle_gamma   90.00
#
_symmetry.space_group_name_H-M   'P 1'
#
loop_
_entity.id
_entity.type
_entity.pdbx_description
1 polymer ?
#
loop_
_entity_poly.entity_id
_entity_poly.type
_entity_poly.pdbx_seq_one_letter_code
_entity_poly.pdbx_strand_id
1 'polypeptide(L)'
;MTDQEVEAEEAEPGRIEFSFPMLTVRTKMFSGVFDRLGSLRASRLISWVALIIVPVVAGIGLYLLCSSLFALLWTPVARDMASEFGLAVYLLLPGINPLLPILYGWLAIVCAIVVHEGAHGIVARNRGLKVKSSGLLFFLVIPIGAFVDVDEEQLAKAKSKDSLRVMAAGVGGNVVVAIICILAVLLIVSGLTPVIDDVYVYGVTEGMPAE
;
A
#
# COMPACT_ATOMS: atom_id res chain seq x y z
N MET A 1 15.92 45.07 1.65
CA MET A 1 15.53 45.40 3.04
C MET A 1 14.03 45.28 3.12
N THR A 2 13.54 44.68 4.21
CA THR A 2 12.27 43.95 4.43
C THR A 2 12.33 42.56 3.79
N ASP A 3 13.01 41.57 4.38
CA ASP A 3 12.83 41.02 5.75
C ASP A 3 11.34 40.81 6.06
N GLN A 4 10.80 39.73 5.50
CA GLN A 4 9.76 38.94 6.16
C GLN A 4 10.19 37.50 6.07
N GLU A 5 10.97 37.14 7.09
CA GLU A 5 11.15 35.78 7.58
C GLU A 5 9.79 35.09 7.58
N VAL A 6 9.62 34.11 6.70
CA VAL A 6 8.57 33.11 6.87
C VAL A 6 9.03 32.28 8.06
N GLU A 7 8.71 32.79 9.25
CA GLU A 7 8.85 32.09 10.52
C GLU A 7 8.28 30.69 10.33
N ALA A 8 9.16 29.72 10.44
CA ALA A 8 8.81 28.33 10.61
C ALA A 8 7.92 28.25 11.86
N GLU A 9 6.60 28.19 11.63
CA GLU A 9 5.60 27.98 12.67
C GLU A 9 5.94 26.65 13.36
N GLU A 10 6.55 26.75 14.55
CA GLU A 10 6.86 25.61 15.40
C GLU A 10 5.55 24.89 15.72
N ALA A 11 5.30 23.79 15.01
CA ALA A 11 4.04 23.07 15.09
C ALA A 11 3.84 22.50 16.51
N GLU A 12 2.97 23.13 17.29
CA GLU A 12 2.48 22.67 18.58
C GLU A 12 1.83 21.26 18.47
N PRO A 13 1.99 20.40 19.49
CA PRO A 13 1.41 19.06 19.48
C PRO A 13 -0.12 19.11 19.62
N GLY A 14 -0.84 18.71 18.57
CA GLY A 14 -2.29 18.43 18.62
C GLY A 14 -3.20 19.42 17.90
N ARG A 15 -2.75 20.06 16.81
CA ARG A 15 -3.63 20.91 15.99
C ARG A 15 -4.57 20.03 15.13
N ILE A 16 -5.86 20.10 15.41
CA ILE A 16 -6.90 19.63 14.48
C ILE A 16 -7.12 20.78 13.51
N GLU A 17 -6.65 20.63 12.27
CA GLU A 17 -6.86 21.61 11.20
C GLU A 17 -8.17 21.25 10.48
N PHE A 18 -9.20 22.07 10.69
CA PHE A 18 -10.50 21.90 10.06
C PHE A 18 -10.60 22.81 8.83
N SER A 19 -10.63 22.20 7.64
CA SER A 19 -10.78 22.89 6.37
C SER A 19 -11.97 22.29 5.62
N PHE A 20 -13.19 22.67 6.01
CA PHE A 20 -14.43 22.10 5.44
C PHE A 20 -14.38 22.01 3.91
N PRO A 21 -14.64 20.82 3.30
CA PRO A 21 -15.17 19.57 3.86
C PRO A 21 -14.13 18.56 4.40
N MET A 22 -12.85 18.93 4.45
CA MET A 22 -11.74 18.10 4.89
C MET A 22 -11.34 18.36 6.35
N LEU A 23 -11.06 17.30 7.11
CA LEU A 23 -10.60 17.38 8.48
C LEU A 23 -9.24 16.67 8.60
N THR A 24 -8.22 17.42 9.02
CA THR A 24 -6.86 16.90 9.17
C THR A 24 -6.53 16.83 10.66
N VAL A 25 -6.30 15.61 11.16
CA VAL A 25 -5.84 15.42 12.54
C VAL A 25 -4.33 15.24 12.51
N ARG A 26 -3.59 16.25 12.93
CA ARG A 26 -2.12 16.16 13.09
C ARG A 26 -1.78 15.67 14.48
N THR A 27 -0.87 14.71 14.56
CA THR A 27 -0.34 14.20 15.83
C THR A 27 1.16 13.98 15.77
N LYS A 28 1.82 14.18 16.90
CA LYS A 28 3.23 13.79 17.08
C LYS A 28 3.37 12.43 17.78
N MET A 29 2.26 11.77 18.16
CA MET A 29 2.31 10.54 18.96
C MET A 29 3.04 9.39 18.26
N PHE A 30 2.98 9.30 16.93
CA PHE A 30 3.61 8.19 16.20
C PHE A 30 5.13 8.36 16.01
N SER A 31 5.70 9.53 16.37
CA SER A 31 7.15 9.79 16.23
C SER A 31 8.01 8.75 16.96
N GLY A 32 7.63 8.36 18.19
CA GLY A 32 8.36 7.34 18.95
C GLY A 32 8.27 5.93 18.37
N VAL A 33 7.18 5.59 17.68
CA VAL A 33 7.03 4.32 16.96
C VAL A 33 7.97 4.28 15.76
N PHE A 34 8.06 5.39 15.01
CA PHE A 34 8.98 5.51 13.89
C PHE A 34 10.44 5.46 14.32
N ASP A 35 10.80 6.08 15.46
CA ASP A 35 12.16 6.01 15.98
C ASP A 35 12.55 4.58 16.40
N ARG A 36 11.64 3.88 17.08
CA ARG A 36 11.87 2.49 17.51
C ARG A 36 11.96 1.54 16.32
N LEU A 37 10.99 1.56 15.41
CA LEU A 37 10.99 0.69 14.22
C LEU A 37 12.10 1.09 13.22
N GLY A 38 12.40 2.38 13.12
CA GLY A 38 13.48 2.94 12.30
C GLY A 38 14.86 2.46 12.72
N SER A 39 15.10 2.26 14.02
CA SER A 39 16.37 1.75 14.54
C SER A 39 16.63 0.25 14.26
N LEU A 40 15.62 -0.52 13.87
CA LEU A 40 15.76 -1.96 13.68
C LEU A 40 16.63 -2.29 12.45
N ARG A 41 17.37 -3.41 12.51
CA ARG A 41 18.08 -3.93 11.32
C ARG A 41 17.13 -4.29 10.18
N ALA A 42 15.92 -4.75 10.51
CA ALA A 42 14.90 -5.12 9.54
C ALA A 42 14.51 -3.93 8.64
N SER A 43 14.33 -2.72 9.20
CA SER A 43 13.97 -1.53 8.40
C SER A 43 15.07 -1.15 7.41
N ARG A 44 16.34 -1.36 7.76
CA ARG A 44 17.48 -1.15 6.86
C ARG A 44 17.46 -2.13 5.67
N LEU A 45 17.16 -3.39 5.93
CA LEU A 45 17.05 -4.43 4.89
C LEU A 45 15.84 -4.17 4.00
N ILE A 46 14.67 -3.96 4.60
CA ILE A 46 13.42 -3.64 3.90
C ILE A 46 13.61 -2.45 2.98
N SER A 47 14.28 -1.40 3.46
CA SER A 47 14.53 -0.20 2.64
C SER A 47 15.48 -0.46 1.45
N TRP A 48 16.41 -1.41 1.54
CA TRP A 48 17.23 -1.84 0.40
C TRP A 48 16.45 -2.71 -0.57
N VAL A 49 15.64 -3.64 -0.05
CA VAL A 49 14.77 -4.49 -0.87
C VAL A 49 13.73 -3.64 -1.60
N ALA A 50 13.12 -2.66 -0.92
CA ALA A 50 12.17 -1.70 -1.48
C ALA A 50 12.74 -0.97 -2.70
N LEU A 51 13.99 -0.52 -2.62
CA LEU A 51 14.67 0.17 -3.71
C LEU A 51 14.75 -0.67 -5.00
N ILE A 52 14.91 -1.99 -4.87
CA ILE A 52 15.04 -2.91 -5.99
C ILE A 52 13.66 -3.41 -6.46
N ILE A 53 12.76 -3.72 -5.53
CA ILE A 53 11.47 -4.35 -5.85
C ILE A 53 10.49 -3.37 -6.47
N VAL A 54 10.50 -2.09 -6.07
CA VAL A 54 9.58 -1.07 -6.58
C VAL A 54 9.67 -0.90 -8.11
N PRO A 55 10.85 -0.71 -8.72
CA PRO A 55 10.93 -0.62 -10.19
C PRO A 55 10.52 -1.93 -10.89
N VAL A 56 10.75 -3.09 -10.27
CA VAL A 56 10.31 -4.38 -10.82
C VAL A 56 8.77 -4.48 -10.81
N VAL A 57 8.14 -4.19 -9.67
CA VAL A 57 6.68 -4.19 -9.53
C VAL A 57 6.03 -3.14 -10.43
N ALA A 58 6.62 -1.94 -10.52
CA ALA A 58 6.16 -0.90 -11.44
C ALA A 58 6.29 -1.33 -12.91
N GLY A 59 7.39 -2.01 -13.27
CA GLY A 59 7.59 -2.56 -14.61
C GLY A 59 6.58 -3.65 -14.96
N ILE A 60 6.28 -4.55 -14.02
CA ILE A 60 5.23 -5.57 -14.18
C ILE A 60 3.86 -4.90 -14.32
N GLY A 61 3.54 -3.93 -13.46
CA GLY A 61 2.28 -3.19 -13.52
C GLY A 61 2.10 -2.47 -14.85
N LEU A 62 3.15 -1.80 -15.33
CA LEU A 62 3.14 -1.14 -16.65
C LEU A 62 2.97 -2.16 -17.78
N TYR A 63 3.66 -3.30 -17.72
CA TYR A 63 3.50 -4.37 -18.69
C TYR A 63 2.06 -4.91 -18.73
N LEU A 64 1.44 -5.14 -17.57
CA LEU A 64 0.05 -5.60 -17.46
C LEU A 64 -0.96 -4.57 -18.00
N LEU A 65 -0.71 -3.27 -17.74
CA LEU A 65 -1.53 -2.20 -18.30
C LEU A 65 -1.42 -2.14 -19.81
N CYS A 66 -0.19 -2.19 -20.36
CA CYS A 66 0.04 -2.20 -21.80
C CYS A 66 -0.56 -3.45 -22.47
N SER A 67 -0.43 -4.62 -21.86
CA SER A 67 -1.00 -5.86 -22.40
C SER A 67 -2.52 -5.85 -22.36
N SER A 68 -3.13 -5.32 -21.30
CA SER A 68 -4.58 -5.13 -21.21
C SER A 68 -5.09 -4.16 -22.27
N LEU A 69 -4.42 -3.01 -22.47
CA LEU A 69 -4.76 -2.07 -23.52
C LEU A 69 -4.62 -2.70 -24.92
N PHE A 70 -3.55 -3.44 -25.18
CA PHE A 70 -3.37 -4.14 -26.44
C PHE A 70 -4.48 -5.16 -26.69
N ALA A 71 -4.86 -5.94 -25.68
CA ALA A 71 -5.97 -6.88 -25.77
C ALA A 71 -7.30 -6.18 -26.11
N LEU A 72 -7.62 -5.06 -25.44
CA LEU A 72 -8.83 -4.27 -25.71
C LEU A 72 -8.89 -3.67 -27.13
N LEU A 73 -7.72 -3.34 -27.70
CA LEU A 73 -7.62 -2.77 -29.04
C LEU A 73 -7.69 -3.84 -30.14
N TRP A 74 -7.09 -5.01 -29.91
CA TRP A 74 -6.87 -6.02 -30.96
C TRP A 74 -7.78 -7.25 -30.88
N THR A 75 -8.39 -7.52 -29.72
CA THR A 75 -9.24 -8.70 -29.53
C THR A 75 -10.70 -8.30 -29.26
N PRO A 76 -11.64 -8.61 -30.16
CA PRO A 76 -13.06 -8.25 -30.00
C PRO A 76 -13.66 -8.85 -28.72
N VAL A 77 -13.32 -10.11 -28.41
CA VAL A 77 -13.79 -10.80 -27.21
C VAL A 77 -13.39 -10.07 -25.92
N ALA A 78 -12.18 -9.53 -25.83
CA ALA A 78 -11.76 -8.78 -24.64
C ALA A 78 -12.53 -7.46 -24.48
N ARG A 79 -12.91 -6.83 -25.60
CA ARG A 79 -13.74 -5.62 -25.60
C ARG A 79 -15.16 -5.92 -25.14
N ASP A 80 -15.74 -7.00 -25.62
CA ASP A 80 -17.09 -7.43 -25.25
C ASP A 80 -17.15 -7.76 -23.75
N MET A 81 -16.17 -8.52 -23.24
CA MET A 81 -16.04 -8.81 -21.80
C MET A 81 -15.88 -7.54 -20.95
N ALA A 82 -15.04 -6.59 -21.39
CA ALA A 82 -14.85 -5.33 -20.66
C ALA A 82 -16.12 -4.45 -20.62
N SER A 83 -16.96 -4.54 -21.65
CA SER A 83 -18.24 -3.82 -21.70
C SER A 83 -19.28 -4.38 -20.71
N GLU A 84 -19.21 -5.68 -20.40
CA GLU A 84 -20.14 -6.37 -19.50
C GLU A 84 -19.91 -5.98 -18.03
N PHE A 85 -18.65 -5.90 -17.61
CA PHE A 85 -18.27 -5.54 -16.23
C PHE A 85 -18.32 -4.02 -15.97
N GLY A 86 -18.36 -3.21 -17.03
CA GLY A 86 -18.38 -1.75 -16.94
C GLY A 86 -17.12 -1.13 -16.34
N LEU A 87 -17.04 0.21 -16.33
CA LEU A 87 -15.88 0.94 -15.80
C LEU A 87 -15.69 0.77 -14.28
N ALA A 88 -16.74 0.39 -13.56
CA ALA A 88 -16.75 0.28 -12.10
C ALA A 88 -15.81 -0.82 -11.58
N VAL A 89 -15.59 -1.90 -12.34
CA VAL A 89 -14.70 -3.02 -11.95
C VAL A 89 -13.22 -2.62 -11.94
N TYR A 90 -12.84 -1.56 -12.67
CA TYR A 90 -11.47 -1.06 -12.66
C TYR A 90 -11.15 -0.15 -11.47
N LEU A 91 -12.18 0.39 -10.80
CA LEU A 91 -11.99 1.17 -9.59
C LEU A 91 -11.86 0.21 -8.41
N LEU A 92 -10.73 0.22 -7.71
CA LEU A 92 -10.54 -0.62 -6.51
C LEU A 92 -11.19 0.00 -5.26
N LEU A 93 -12.40 0.55 -5.42
CA LEU A 93 -13.16 1.15 -4.33
C LEU A 93 -14.30 0.21 -3.90
N PRO A 94 -14.28 -0.28 -2.64
CA PRO A 94 -15.35 -1.13 -2.11
C PRO A 94 -16.69 -0.40 -2.15
N GLY A 95 -17.73 -1.08 -2.64
CA GLY A 95 -19.07 -0.50 -2.83
C GLY A 95 -19.30 0.11 -4.22
N ILE A 96 -18.24 0.43 -4.97
CA ILE A 96 -18.31 0.75 -6.41
C ILE A 96 -17.97 -0.50 -7.22
N ASN A 97 -16.91 -1.21 -6.81
CA ASN A 97 -16.52 -2.46 -7.43
C ASN A 97 -17.36 -3.62 -6.91
N PRO A 98 -18.18 -4.28 -7.75
CA PRO A 98 -19.02 -5.40 -7.32
C PRO A 98 -18.20 -6.62 -6.88
N LEU A 99 -16.92 -6.71 -7.27
CA LEU A 99 -16.03 -7.82 -6.92
C LEU A 99 -15.34 -7.64 -5.57
N LEU A 100 -15.36 -6.43 -5.00
CA LEU A 100 -14.68 -6.14 -3.73
C LEU A 100 -15.64 -6.27 -2.54
N PRO A 101 -15.37 -7.16 -1.57
CA PRO A 101 -16.13 -7.22 -0.32
C PRO A 101 -16.04 -5.87 0.40
N ILE A 102 -17.18 -5.30 0.80
CA ILE A 102 -17.24 -3.94 1.37
C ILE A 102 -16.38 -3.83 2.64
N LEU A 103 -16.64 -4.69 3.63
CA LEU A 103 -15.97 -4.62 4.93
C LEU A 103 -14.46 -4.89 4.83
N TYR A 104 -14.09 -6.02 4.23
CA TYR A 104 -12.67 -6.40 4.11
C TYR A 104 -11.90 -5.49 3.14
N GLY A 105 -12.56 -4.96 2.11
CA GLY A 105 -11.97 -4.01 1.18
C GLY A 105 -11.63 -2.68 1.84
N TRP A 106 -12.53 -2.11 2.63
CA TRP A 106 -12.24 -0.89 3.39
C TRP A 106 -11.13 -1.11 4.42
N LEU A 107 -11.14 -2.25 5.11
CA LEU A 107 -10.06 -2.62 6.02
C LEU A 107 -8.71 -2.72 5.29
N ALA A 108 -8.69 -3.32 4.10
CA ALA A 108 -7.48 -3.44 3.28
C ALA A 108 -6.96 -2.06 2.83
N ILE A 109 -7.83 -1.13 2.44
CA ILE A 109 -7.44 0.25 2.08
C ILE A 109 -6.82 0.97 3.27
N VAL A 110 -7.49 0.94 4.44
CA VAL A 110 -6.96 1.58 5.66
C VAL A 110 -5.60 0.99 6.02
N CYS A 111 -5.46 -0.34 5.98
CA CYS A 111 -4.19 -1.01 6.21
C CYS A 111 -3.11 -0.56 5.22
N ALA A 112 -3.44 -0.54 3.91
CA ALA A 112 -2.52 -0.15 2.86
C ALA A 112 -2.02 1.29 3.04
N ILE A 113 -2.89 2.23 3.41
CA ILE A 113 -2.50 3.63 3.61
C ILE A 113 -1.64 3.79 4.87
N VAL A 114 -2.04 3.16 5.98
CA VAL A 114 -1.28 3.21 7.25
C VAL A 114 0.12 2.63 7.06
N VAL A 115 0.23 1.51 6.35
CA VAL A 115 1.52 0.87 6.06
C VAL A 115 2.34 1.72 5.08
N HIS A 116 1.72 2.29 4.04
CA HIS A 116 2.41 3.13 3.06
C HIS A 116 3.07 4.34 3.72
N GLU A 117 2.28 5.13 4.43
CA GLU A 117 2.73 6.34 5.10
C GLU A 117 3.68 6.00 6.27
N GLY A 118 3.34 4.96 7.04
CA GLY A 118 4.20 4.47 8.11
C GLY A 118 5.58 4.03 7.61
N ALA A 119 5.65 3.39 6.45
CA ALA A 119 6.92 2.97 5.86
C ALA A 119 7.80 4.17 5.46
N HIS A 120 7.23 5.24 4.91
CA HIS A 120 7.95 6.49 4.67
C HIS A 120 8.58 7.03 5.97
N GLY A 121 7.80 7.11 7.04
CA GLY A 121 8.28 7.56 8.35
C GLY A 121 9.38 6.69 8.95
N ILE A 122 9.21 5.37 8.93
CA ILE A 122 10.18 4.40 9.46
C ILE A 122 11.51 4.48 8.71
N VAL A 123 11.47 4.54 7.37
CA VAL A 123 12.68 4.60 6.55
C VAL A 123 13.34 5.97 6.65
N ALA A 124 12.57 7.06 6.75
CA ALA A 124 13.11 8.39 7.01
C ALA A 124 13.92 8.42 8.32
N ARG A 125 13.36 7.89 9.41
CA ARG A 125 14.08 7.78 10.70
C ARG A 125 15.30 6.86 10.61
N ASN A 126 15.24 5.76 9.86
CA ASN A 126 16.41 4.89 9.62
C ASN A 126 17.57 5.62 8.92
N ARG A 127 17.26 6.62 8.09
CA ARG A 127 18.24 7.46 7.37
C ARG A 127 18.68 8.69 8.16
N GLY A 128 18.18 8.87 9.38
CA GLY A 128 18.47 10.05 10.22
C GLY A 128 17.72 11.31 9.78
N LEU A 129 16.69 11.19 8.97
CA LEU A 129 15.84 12.30 8.55
C LEU A 129 14.76 12.56 9.59
N LYS A 130 14.45 13.83 9.87
CA LYS A 130 13.38 14.19 10.81
C LYS A 130 12.01 13.97 10.18
N VAL A 131 11.09 13.46 11.00
CA VAL A 131 9.64 13.42 10.70
C VAL A 131 8.98 14.46 11.59
N LYS A 132 8.39 15.50 10.98
CA LYS A 132 7.83 16.68 11.66
C LYS A 132 6.50 16.36 12.33
N SER A 133 5.62 15.68 11.60
CA SER A 133 4.29 15.30 12.05
C SER A 133 3.79 14.04 11.32
N SER A 134 2.74 13.43 11.83
CA SER A 134 1.95 12.43 11.08
C SER A 134 0.48 12.58 11.45
N GLY A 135 -0.41 11.98 10.69
CA GLY A 135 -1.83 12.18 10.96
C GLY A 135 -2.76 11.35 10.11
N LEU A 136 -4.04 11.55 10.36
CA LEU A 136 -5.13 11.00 9.55
C LEU A 136 -5.89 12.13 8.86
N LEU A 137 -6.33 11.83 7.65
CA LEU A 137 -7.11 12.71 6.79
C LEU A 137 -8.53 12.15 6.70
N PHE A 138 -9.50 12.98 7.02
CA PHE A 138 -10.92 12.63 7.00
C PHE A 138 -11.67 13.50 6.00
N PHE A 139 -12.55 12.89 5.23
CA PHE A 139 -13.58 13.58 4.47
C PHE A 139 -14.89 13.45 5.24
N LEU A 140 -15.36 14.57 5.81
CA LEU A 140 -16.42 14.58 6.82
C LEU A 140 -16.09 13.65 8.01
N VAL A 141 -16.58 12.41 7.98
CA VAL A 141 -16.39 11.38 9.02
C VAL A 141 -15.60 10.17 8.50
N ILE A 142 -15.41 10.06 7.18
CA ILE A 142 -14.79 8.89 6.56
C ILE A 142 -13.27 9.11 6.53
N PRO A 143 -12.46 8.19 7.10
CA PRO A 143 -11.01 8.25 6.96
C PRO A 143 -10.65 7.99 5.50
N ILE A 144 -10.21 9.04 4.81
CA ILE A 144 -9.79 8.97 3.40
C ILE A 144 -8.30 8.69 3.27
N GLY A 145 -7.52 8.93 4.32
CA GLY A 145 -6.11 8.59 4.31
C GLY A 145 -5.36 8.86 5.61
N ALA A 146 -4.06 8.63 5.54
CA ALA A 146 -3.08 9.02 6.55
C ALA A 146 -1.98 9.81 5.84
N PHE A 147 -1.13 10.48 6.59
CA PHE A 147 0.06 11.13 6.05
C PHE A 147 1.22 11.08 7.05
N VAL A 148 2.43 11.05 6.54
CA VAL A 148 3.66 11.27 7.33
C VAL A 148 4.47 12.41 6.71
N ASP A 149 4.67 13.47 7.49
CA ASP A 149 5.38 14.68 7.10
C ASP A 149 6.89 14.51 7.36
N VAL A 150 7.59 14.05 6.33
CA VAL A 150 9.06 13.93 6.31
C VAL A 150 9.66 15.29 5.93
N ASP A 151 10.71 15.72 6.62
CA ASP A 151 11.35 17.00 6.36
C ASP A 151 11.93 17.09 4.94
N GLU A 152 11.20 17.74 4.04
CA GLU A 152 11.51 17.86 2.61
C GLU A 152 12.87 18.53 2.35
N GLU A 153 13.24 19.52 3.17
CA GLU A 153 14.55 20.19 3.02
C GLU A 153 15.70 19.24 3.32
N GLN A 154 15.56 18.40 4.34
CA GLN A 154 16.55 17.38 4.67
C GLN A 154 16.56 16.28 3.61
N LEU A 155 15.39 15.91 3.09
CA LEU A 155 15.26 14.90 2.03
C LEU A 155 15.93 15.37 0.72
N ALA A 156 15.78 16.65 0.38
CA ALA A 156 16.40 17.27 -0.79
C ALA A 156 17.93 17.40 -0.64
N LYS A 157 18.43 17.66 0.57
CA LYS A 157 19.86 17.74 0.89
C LYS A 157 20.52 16.36 1.09
N ALA A 158 19.73 15.31 1.28
CA ALA A 158 20.23 13.95 1.50
C ALA A 158 20.88 13.35 0.24
N LYS A 159 21.69 12.30 0.42
CA LYS A 159 22.24 11.53 -0.70
C LYS A 159 21.09 10.97 -1.54
N SER A 160 21.21 11.02 -2.87
CA SER A 160 20.16 10.58 -3.80
C SER A 160 19.67 9.15 -3.51
N LYS A 161 20.57 8.25 -3.09
CA LYS A 161 20.22 6.89 -2.70
C LYS A 161 19.34 6.84 -1.44
N ASP A 162 19.58 7.70 -0.47
CA ASP A 162 18.81 7.72 0.78
C ASP A 162 17.44 8.37 0.55
N SER A 163 17.38 9.42 -0.27
CA SER A 163 16.11 10.01 -0.71
C SER A 163 15.26 9.01 -1.50
N LEU A 164 15.84 8.34 -2.49
CA LEU A 164 15.12 7.34 -3.29
C LEU A 164 14.60 6.15 -2.46
N ARG A 165 15.33 5.78 -1.40
CA ARG A 165 14.89 4.75 -0.46
C ARG A 165 13.70 5.17 0.38
N VAL A 166 13.63 6.43 0.78
CA VAL A 166 12.46 6.98 1.48
C VAL A 166 11.29 7.05 0.50
N MET A 167 11.49 7.51 -0.73
CA MET A 167 10.42 7.54 -1.75
C MET A 167 9.90 6.14 -2.12
N ALA A 168 10.78 5.13 -2.17
CA ALA A 168 10.38 3.75 -2.43
C ALA A 168 9.74 3.05 -1.22
N ALA A 169 9.82 3.63 -0.02
CA ALA A 169 9.43 2.96 1.21
C ALA A 169 7.92 2.65 1.27
N GLY A 170 7.06 3.57 0.85
CA GLY A 170 5.61 3.38 0.91
C GLY A 170 5.14 2.19 0.06
N VAL A 171 5.50 2.19 -1.23
CA VAL A 171 5.20 1.07 -2.13
C VAL A 171 5.87 -0.22 -1.64
N GLY A 172 7.14 -0.15 -1.23
CA GLY A 172 7.87 -1.30 -0.70
C GLY A 172 7.21 -1.90 0.54
N GLY A 173 6.67 -1.08 1.45
CA GLY A 173 5.93 -1.52 2.63
C GLY A 173 4.68 -2.31 2.27
N ASN A 174 3.89 -1.81 1.32
CA ASN A 174 2.70 -2.50 0.84
C ASN A 174 3.02 -3.81 0.12
N VAL A 175 4.12 -3.84 -0.65
CA VAL A 175 4.59 -5.08 -1.30
C VAL A 175 4.99 -6.13 -0.26
N VAL A 176 5.69 -5.73 0.81
CA VAL A 176 6.04 -6.64 1.91
C VAL A 176 4.80 -7.21 2.58
N VAL A 177 3.80 -6.37 2.88
CA VAL A 177 2.53 -6.83 3.46
C VAL A 177 1.81 -7.78 2.51
N ALA A 178 1.76 -7.46 1.21
CA ALA A 178 1.16 -8.33 0.20
C ALA A 178 1.83 -9.72 0.16
N ILE A 179 3.17 -9.77 0.17
CA ILE A 179 3.92 -11.02 0.20
C ILE A 179 3.59 -11.82 1.48
N ILE A 180 3.57 -11.18 2.64
CA ILE A 180 3.21 -11.83 3.92
C ILE A 180 1.80 -12.40 3.85
N CYS A 181 0.83 -11.65 3.36
CA CYS A 181 -0.55 -12.11 3.20
C CYS A 181 -0.65 -13.31 2.25
N ILE A 182 0.04 -13.26 1.10
CA ILE A 182 0.07 -14.37 0.15
C ILE A 182 0.66 -15.63 0.79
N LEU A 183 1.80 -15.50 1.48
CA LEU A 183 2.42 -16.63 2.17
C LEU A 183 1.51 -17.19 3.27
N ALA A 184 0.83 -16.34 4.02
CA ALA A 184 -0.13 -16.77 5.05
C ALA A 184 -1.29 -17.57 4.43
N VAL A 185 -1.85 -17.10 3.32
CA VAL A 185 -2.92 -17.83 2.59
C VAL A 185 -2.41 -19.17 2.10
N LEU A 186 -1.22 -19.22 1.49
CA LEU A 186 -0.62 -20.48 0.99
C LEU A 186 -0.40 -21.49 2.13
N LEU A 187 0.06 -21.03 3.29
CA LEU A 187 0.24 -21.88 4.47
C LEU A 187 -1.09 -22.43 5.00
N ILE A 188 -2.12 -21.58 5.07
CA ILE A 188 -3.47 -22.00 5.49
C ILE A 188 -4.02 -23.04 4.51
N VAL A 189 -3.96 -22.75 3.21
CA VAL A 189 -4.49 -23.64 2.15
C VAL A 189 -3.75 -24.97 2.13
N SER A 190 -2.43 -24.98 2.31
CA SER A 190 -1.63 -26.21 2.39
C SER A 190 -2.00 -27.12 3.56
N GLY A 191 -2.63 -26.59 4.61
CA GLY A 191 -3.08 -27.36 5.77
C GLY A 191 -4.54 -27.81 5.71
N LEU A 192 -5.28 -27.43 4.66
CA LEU A 192 -6.67 -27.84 4.49
C LEU A 192 -6.72 -29.32 4.15
N THR A 193 -7.37 -30.08 5.03
CA THR A 193 -7.77 -31.47 4.76
C THR A 193 -9.27 -31.48 4.46
N PRO A 194 -9.71 -32.33 3.53
CA PRO A 194 -11.13 -32.42 3.21
C PRO A 194 -11.90 -33.00 4.41
N VAL A 195 -13.08 -32.45 4.69
CA VAL A 195 -13.87 -32.70 5.92
C VAL A 195 -14.65 -34.03 5.86
N ILE A 196 -14.58 -34.75 4.75
CA ILE A 196 -15.35 -35.97 4.52
C ILE A 196 -14.46 -37.19 4.81
N ASP A 197 -14.90 -38.13 5.66
CA ASP A 197 -14.12 -39.35 5.95
C ASP A 197 -14.37 -40.48 4.94
N ASP A 198 -14.94 -40.17 3.77
CA ASP A 198 -15.32 -41.15 2.74
C ASP A 198 -14.26 -41.33 1.65
N VAL A 199 -14.44 -42.36 0.83
CA VAL A 199 -13.50 -42.73 -0.25
C VAL A 199 -13.42 -41.62 -1.31
N TYR A 200 -12.20 -41.11 -1.52
CA TYR A 200 -11.90 -40.13 -2.55
C TYR A 200 -11.56 -40.79 -3.89
N VAL A 201 -12.31 -40.45 -4.93
CA VAL A 201 -11.87 -40.70 -6.31
C VAL A 201 -10.99 -39.53 -6.73
N TYR A 202 -9.67 -39.70 -6.60
CA TYR A 202 -8.67 -38.65 -6.90
C TYR A 202 -8.43 -38.46 -8.42
N GLY A 203 -8.86 -39.43 -9.21
CA GLY A 203 -8.73 -39.42 -10.65
C GLY A 203 -9.41 -40.64 -11.23
N VAL A 204 -9.88 -40.49 -12.46
CA VAL A 204 -10.49 -41.56 -13.24
C VAL A 204 -9.63 -41.73 -14.48
N THR A 205 -9.20 -42.96 -14.75
CA THR A 205 -8.38 -43.24 -15.93
C THR A 205 -9.31 -43.57 -17.08
N GLU A 206 -9.17 -42.81 -18.17
CA GLU A 206 -9.91 -43.02 -19.42
C GLU A 206 -9.79 -44.48 -19.88
N GLY A 207 -10.92 -45.14 -20.12
CA GLY A 207 -11.04 -46.53 -20.57
C GLY A 207 -11.06 -47.61 -19.47
N MET A 208 -11.09 -47.26 -18.19
CA MET A 208 -11.14 -48.22 -17.08
C MET A 208 -12.55 -48.36 -16.48
N PRO A 209 -12.87 -49.44 -15.74
CA PRO A 209 -14.22 -49.68 -15.20
C PRO A 209 -14.73 -48.62 -14.21
N ALA A 210 -13.86 -47.72 -13.77
CA ALA A 210 -14.17 -46.61 -12.88
C ALA A 210 -14.45 -45.29 -13.64
N GLU A 211 -14.34 -45.28 -14.97
CA GLU A 211 -14.80 -44.19 -15.88
C GLU A 211 -16.31 -44.02 -15.92
#